data_AF-A0A935IJY4-F1
#
_entry.id   AF-A0A935IJY4-F1
#
_cell.length_a   1.000
_cell.length_b   1.000
_cell.length_c   1.000
_cell.angle_alpha   90.00
_cell.angle_beta   90.00
_cell.angle_gamma   90.00
#
_symmetry.space_group_name_H-M   'P 1'
#
loop_
_entity.id
_entity.type
_entity.pdbx_description
1 polymer ?
#
loop_
_entity_poly.entity_id
_entity_poly.type
_entity_poly.pdbx_seq_one_letter_code
_entity_poly.pdbx_strand_id
1 'polypeptide(L)' 'MKVTRIDFPFDVYDLASWYSITPLSEQSIKEGGAVMKIPDFTRGQFKKRKSVFGFGDEF' A
#
# COMPACT_ATOMS: atom_id res chain seq x y z
N MET A 1 14.55 27.90 -7.10
CA MET A 1 13.50 27.22 -6.31
C MET A 1 13.91 25.76 -6.15
N LYS A 2 14.29 25.32 -4.95
CA LYS A 2 14.57 23.90 -4.69
C LYS A 2 13.23 23.20 -4.44
N VAL A 3 12.81 22.35 -5.38
CA VAL A 3 11.70 21.43 -5.13
C VAL A 3 12.29 20.27 -4.33
N THR A 4 12.04 20.24 -3.02
CA THR A 4 12.36 19.08 -2.19
C THR A 4 11.25 18.04 -2.36
N ARG A 5 11.61 16.86 -2.84
CA ARG A 5 10.70 15.71 -2.90
C ARG A 5 10.48 15.20 -1.48
N ILE A 6 9.27 15.43 -0.96
CA ILE A 6 8.81 14.89 0.31
C ILE A 6 8.07 13.58 -0.01
N ASP A 7 8.40 12.52 0.70
CA ASP A 7 7.68 11.25 0.58
C ASP A 7 6.40 11.32 1.41
N PHE A 8 5.27 10.92 0.81
CA PHE A 8 4.03 10.82 1.56
C PHE A 8 4.08 9.61 2.50
N PRO A 9 3.65 9.75 3.76
CA PRO A 9 3.64 8.65 4.71
C PRO A 9 2.73 7.50 4.28
N PHE A 10 1.63 7.84 3.60
CA PHE A 10 0.79 6.92 2.85
C PHE A 10 0.81 7.32 1.38
N ASP A 11 1.31 6.45 0.52
CA ASP A 11 1.45 6.74 -0.90
C ASP A 11 0.56 5.86 -1.80
N VAL A 12 0.77 5.95 -3.11
CA VAL A 12 0.00 5.22 -4.12
C VAL A 12 0.05 3.70 -3.93
N TYR A 13 1.12 3.17 -3.37
CA TYR A 13 1.25 1.72 -3.14
C TYR A 13 0.45 1.28 -1.93
N ASP A 14 0.36 2.11 -0.89
CA ASP A 14 -0.53 1.88 0.25
C ASP A 14 -1.99 1.91 -0.22
N LEU A 15 -2.36 2.92 -1.01
CA LEU A 15 -3.69 3.02 -1.62
C LEU A 15 -4.03 1.78 -2.46
N ALA A 16 -3.13 1.36 -3.36
CA ALA A 16 -3.35 0.19 -4.21
C ALA A 16 -3.49 -1.10 -3.39
N SER A 17 -2.69 -1.25 -2.33
CA SER A 17 -2.76 -2.38 -1.41
C SER A 17 -4.13 -2.44 -0.71
N TRP A 18 -4.59 -1.32 -0.16
CA TRP A 18 -5.91 -1.23 0.48
C TRP A 18 -7.05 -1.45 -0.52
N TYR A 19 -6.97 -0.83 -1.70
CA TYR A 19 -8.01 -0.95 -2.73
C TYR A 19 -8.12 -2.37 -3.30
N SER A 20 -7.02 -3.13 -3.32
CA SER A 20 -7.04 -4.51 -3.80
C SER A 20 -7.92 -5.43 -2.95
N ILE A 21 -8.21 -5.07 -1.69
CA ILE A 21 -9.05 -5.85 -0.79
C ILE A 21 -10.48 -5.97 -1.33
N THR A 22 -11.05 -4.91 -1.92
CA THR A 22 -12.42 -4.93 -2.44
C THR A 22 -12.63 -6.00 -3.52
N PRO A 23 -11.93 -5.98 -4.68
CA PRO A 23 -12.14 -6.99 -5.72
C PRO A 23 -11.69 -8.39 -5.28
N LEU A 24 -10.65 -8.51 -4.46
CA LEU A 24 -10.19 -9.83 -3.98
C LEU A 24 -11.16 -10.45 -3.00
N SER A 25 -11.79 -9.67 -2.12
CA SER A 25 -12.80 -10.19 -1.20
C SER A 25 -14.08 -10.62 -1.94
N GLU A 26 -14.51 -9.85 -2.93
CA GLU A 26 -15.61 -10.24 -3.84
C GLU A 26 -15.30 -11.56 -4.57
N GLN A 27 -14.06 -11.73 -5.06
CA GLN A 27 -13.63 -12.97 -5.70
C GLN A 27 -13.60 -14.13 -4.70
N SER A 28 -13.04 -13.94 -3.50
CA SER A 28 -13.02 -14.96 -2.45
C SER A 28 -14.42 -15.47 -2.11
N ILE A 29 -15.40 -14.57 -1.95
CA ILE A 29 -16.80 -14.92 -1.70
C ILE A 29 -17.37 -15.75 -2.85
N LYS A 30 -17.12 -15.36 -4.11
CA LYS A 30 -17.55 -16.12 -5.30
C LYS A 30 -16.94 -17.52 -5.35
N GLU A 31 -15.73 -17.69 -4.85
CA GLU A 31 -15.00 -18.95 -4.81
C GLU A 31 -15.19 -19.73 -3.49
N GLY A 32 -16.23 -19.41 -2.70
CA GLY A 32 -16.58 -20.16 -1.49
C GLY A 32 -15.64 -19.95 -0.30
N GLY A 33 -15.03 -18.76 -0.21
CA GLY A 33 -14.08 -18.40 0.85
C GLY A 33 -12.64 -18.82 0.54
N ALA A 34 -12.30 -19.00 -0.74
CA ALA A 34 -10.95 -19.36 -1.15
C ALA A 34 -9.91 -18.28 -0.77
N VAL A 35 -8.68 -18.72 -0.50
CA VAL A 35 -7.56 -17.83 -0.14
C VAL A 35 -7.11 -17.03 -1.37
N MET A 36 -7.11 -15.71 -1.25
CA MET A 36 -6.69 -14.79 -2.32
C MET A 36 -5.28 -14.25 -2.08
N LYS A 37 -4.47 -14.20 -3.15
CA LYS A 37 -3.13 -13.63 -3.11
C LYS A 37 -3.16 -12.13 -3.38
N ILE A 38 -2.76 -11.33 -2.41
CA ILE A 38 -2.61 -9.88 -2.58
C ILE A 38 -1.36 -9.58 -3.45
N PRO A 39 -1.49 -8.78 -4.52
CA PRO A 39 -0.35 -8.38 -5.34
C PRO A 39 0.64 -7.50 -4.58
N ASP A 40 1.93 -7.69 -4.84
CA ASP A 40 2.97 -6.76 -4.39
C ASP A 40 3.11 -5.62 -5.41
N PHE A 41 2.37 -4.53 -5.18
CA PHE A 41 2.42 -3.33 -6.01
C PHE A 41 3.75 -2.59 -5.94
N THR A 42 4.57 -2.86 -4.92
CA THR A 42 5.90 -2.24 -4.75
C THR A 42 7.00 -2.99 -5.48
N ARG A 43 6.73 -4.17 -6.06
CA ARG A 43 7.73 -5.03 -6.73
C ARG A 43 8.93 -5.36 -5.82
N GLY A 44 8.66 -5.68 -4.56
CA GLY A 44 9.63 -6.06 -3.55
C GLY A 44 10.29 -4.88 -2.82
N GLN A 45 9.99 -3.63 -3.21
CA GLN A 45 10.61 -2.45 -2.60
C GLN A 45 10.14 -2.23 -1.15
N PHE A 46 8.98 -2.76 -0.75
CA PHE A 46 8.50 -2.69 0.64
C PHE A 46 9.53 -3.21 1.65
N LYS A 47 10.37 -4.18 1.27
CA LYS A 47 11.38 -4.80 2.16
C LYS A 47 12.48 -3.83 2.60
N LYS A 48 12.73 -2.77 1.84
CA LYS A 48 13.78 -1.77 2.10
C LYS A 48 13.19 -0.40 2.47
N ARG A 49 11.88 -0.24 2.37
CA ARG A 49 11.18 1.02 2.67
C ARG A 49 11.28 1.31 4.17
N LYS A 50 11.64 2.55 4.52
CA LYS A 50 11.54 3.06 5.90
C LYS A 50 10.17 3.70 6.08
N SER A 51 9.53 3.46 7.21
CA SER A 51 8.32 4.20 7.58
C SER A 51 8.68 5.66 7.85
N VAL A 52 7.84 6.58 7.36
CA VAL A 52 7.98 8.03 7.57
C VAL A 52 6.74 8.65 8.22
N PHE A 53 5.75 7.83 8.60
CA PHE A 53 4.53 8.29 9.25
C PHE A 53 4.76 8.58 10.74
N GLY A 54 4.42 9.80 11.19
CA GLY A 54 4.40 10.17 12.61
C GLY A 54 5.79 10.34 13.26
N PHE A 55 6.84 10.56 12.47
CA PHE A 55 8.19 10.83 12.97
C PHE A 55 8.51 12.33 12.88
N GLY A 56 7.76 13.15 13.63
CA GLY A 56 7.94 14.60 13.70
C GLY A 56 6.71 15.29 14.29
N ASP A 57 6.90 16.52 14.79
CA ASP A 57 5.80 17.41 15.22
C ASP A 57 5.31 18.30 14.06
N GLU A 58 5.99 18.23 12.92
CA GLU A 58 5.61 18.87 11.65
C GLU A 58 4.81 17.85 10.82
N PHE A 59 3.57 18.24 10.46
CA PHE A 59 2.58 17.52 9.64
C PHE A 59 2.52 15.97 9.67
#